data_AF-A0A179F4I9-F1
#
_entry.id   AF-A0A179F4I9-F1
#
_cell.length_a   1.000
_cell.length_b   1.000
_cell.length_c   1.000
_cell.angle_alpha   90.00
_cell.angle_beta   90.00
_cell.angle_gamma   90.00
#
_symmetry.space_group_name_H-M   'P 1'
#
loop_
_entity.id
_entity.type
_entity.pdbx_description
1 polymer ?
#
loop_
_entity_poly.entity_id
_entity_poly.type
_entity_poly.pdbx_seq_one_letter_code
_entity_poly.pdbx_strand_id
1 'polypeptide(L)'
;MTAALAASKPFRFIVGPCGREFTIHSGIVASLSAPLERLVNGPMQEAIDGSVNWKFVDEDTFMCFWQYAYTGNYDIDNEPTAPGAATEETTTFVLRDVKSPADPTDRRTEESVNLGWGELAEPTEPEPEPEPEPEPEVDDGWDDYMPMKPKKRKKEKMASLPTKQERLWAKLVALRRTSNSQEASQSHMAGRADMESRTASQATGQLLSHAKVYVFADCYGIVPLITLSFNKLHESLVNLNLYAESLAGFVTLMQYCYETPAPEDLKNIVVLFAACEVERLRKNKQFEDLLEAHAQMGRDMFWAVLDRLE
;
A
#
# COMPACT_ATOMS: atom_id res chain seq x y z
N MET A 1 -0.94 -27.74 12.95
CA MET A 1 0.33 -28.32 12.47
C MET A 1 0.27 -29.84 12.56
N THR A 2 0.87 -30.57 11.61
CA THR A 2 0.94 -32.04 11.63
C THR A 2 2.39 -32.49 11.77
N ALA A 3 2.61 -33.73 12.27
CA ALA A 3 3.95 -34.31 12.37
C ALA A 3 4.66 -34.39 11.00
N ALA A 4 3.91 -34.57 9.91
CA ALA A 4 4.43 -34.59 8.55
C ALA A 4 5.02 -33.23 8.11
N LEU A 5 4.40 -32.11 8.52
CA LEU A 5 4.93 -30.77 8.24
C LEU A 5 6.22 -30.50 9.01
N ALA A 6 6.27 -30.90 10.29
CA ALA A 6 7.46 -30.74 11.12
C ALA A 6 8.65 -31.62 10.67
N ALA A 7 8.38 -32.77 10.05
CA ALA A 7 9.40 -33.64 9.49
C ALA A 7 9.83 -33.25 8.06
N SER A 8 9.17 -32.28 7.44
CA SER A 8 9.53 -31.82 6.09
C SER A 8 10.88 -31.11 6.08
N LYS A 9 11.56 -31.14 4.94
CA LYS A 9 12.92 -30.58 4.83
C LYS A 9 12.89 -29.07 5.08
N PRO A 10 13.88 -28.51 5.78
CA PRO A 10 14.02 -27.06 5.88
C PRO A 10 14.30 -26.47 4.49
N PHE A 11 13.65 -25.35 4.19
CA PHE A 11 13.89 -24.53 3.01
C PHE A 11 14.46 -23.18 3.45
N ARG A 12 15.57 -22.75 2.84
CA ARG A 12 16.28 -21.52 3.22
C ARG A 12 15.77 -20.31 2.44
N PHE A 13 15.63 -19.18 3.12
CA PHE A 13 15.26 -17.90 2.54
C PHE A 13 16.38 -16.90 2.80
N ILE A 14 16.97 -16.37 1.73
CA ILE A 14 18.00 -15.33 1.81
C ILE A 14 17.30 -14.00 1.56
N VAL A 15 17.12 -13.19 2.60
CA VAL A 15 16.20 -12.04 2.62
C VAL A 15 16.95 -10.73 2.73
N GLY A 16 16.44 -9.72 2.01
CA GLY A 16 16.93 -8.35 2.09
C GLY A 16 18.29 -8.11 1.42
N PRO A 17 18.77 -6.86 1.43
CA PRO A 17 20.04 -6.48 0.80
C PRO A 17 21.26 -7.07 1.52
N CYS A 18 21.15 -7.34 2.82
CA CYS A 18 22.18 -7.98 3.63
C CYS A 18 22.27 -9.50 3.39
N GLY A 19 21.26 -10.09 2.72
CA GLY A 19 21.21 -11.52 2.48
C GLY A 19 21.12 -12.35 3.75
N ARG A 20 20.35 -11.90 4.75
CA ARG A 20 20.17 -12.64 6.01
C ARG A 20 19.43 -13.94 5.73
N GLU A 21 19.91 -15.04 6.32
CA GLU A 21 19.33 -16.36 6.10
C GLU A 21 18.30 -16.72 7.16
N PHE A 22 17.14 -17.20 6.69
CA PHE A 22 16.07 -17.74 7.50
C PHE A 22 15.67 -19.13 7.01
N THR A 23 14.97 -19.90 7.85
CA THR A 23 14.53 -21.24 7.50
C THR A 23 13.07 -21.47 7.88
N ILE A 24 12.31 -22.09 6.97
CA ILE A 24 10.94 -22.57 7.20
C ILE A 24 10.85 -24.01 6.69
N HIS A 25 10.05 -24.85 7.36
CA HIS A 25 9.77 -26.20 6.89
C HIS A 25 9.06 -26.15 5.53
N SER A 26 9.59 -26.85 4.52
CA SER A 26 9.11 -26.77 3.13
C SER A 26 7.63 -27.13 3.02
N GLY A 27 7.16 -28.12 3.79
CA GLY A 27 5.76 -28.53 3.80
C GLY A 27 4.82 -27.42 4.27
N ILE A 28 5.26 -26.56 5.20
CA ILE A 28 4.46 -25.41 5.65
C ILE A 28 4.33 -24.42 4.50
N VAL A 29 5.46 -24.00 3.91
CA VAL A 29 5.49 -23.04 2.80
C VAL A 29 4.64 -23.52 1.62
N ALA A 30 4.79 -24.79 1.26
CA ALA A 30 4.02 -25.50 0.25
C ALA A 30 2.50 -25.36 0.43
N SER A 31 2.03 -25.54 1.68
CA SER A 31 0.60 -25.51 1.99
C SER A 31 -0.04 -24.11 1.91
N LEU A 32 0.75 -23.04 1.86
CA LEU A 32 0.23 -21.67 1.90
C LEU A 32 -0.33 -21.20 0.56
N SER A 33 0.28 -21.62 -0.56
CA SER A 33 -0.22 -21.27 -1.90
C SER A 33 0.40 -22.14 -3.00
N ALA A 34 -0.27 -22.25 -4.15
CA ALA A 34 0.24 -23.00 -5.30
C ALA A 34 1.56 -22.43 -5.88
N PRO A 35 1.78 -21.11 -5.93
CA PRO A 35 3.11 -20.56 -6.27
C PRO A 35 4.21 -21.01 -5.32
N LEU A 36 3.96 -21.02 -4.01
CA LEU A 36 4.93 -21.43 -3.01
C LEU A 36 5.18 -22.94 -3.00
N GLU A 37 4.17 -23.77 -3.25
CA GLU A 37 4.33 -25.22 -3.51
C GLU A 37 5.33 -25.46 -4.65
N ARG A 38 5.14 -24.77 -5.78
CA ARG A 38 6.07 -24.88 -6.91
C ARG A 38 7.45 -24.33 -6.58
N LEU A 39 7.54 -23.29 -5.76
CA LEU A 39 8.83 -22.74 -5.33
C LEU A 39 9.66 -23.75 -4.55
N VAL A 40 9.05 -24.49 -3.63
CA VAL A 40 9.78 -25.37 -2.70
C VAL A 40 9.89 -26.82 -3.17
N ASN A 41 8.92 -27.31 -3.93
CA ASN A 41 8.86 -28.71 -4.40
C ASN A 41 8.84 -28.86 -5.93
N GLY A 42 8.89 -27.74 -6.67
CA GLY A 42 8.85 -27.76 -8.13
C GLY A 42 10.18 -28.12 -8.80
N PRO A 43 10.25 -28.00 -10.14
CA PRO A 43 11.44 -28.35 -10.91
C PRO A 43 12.47 -27.22 -11.02
N MET A 44 12.26 -26.09 -10.34
CA MET A 44 13.11 -24.90 -10.43
C MET A 44 14.38 -25.04 -9.58
N GLN A 45 15.40 -24.25 -9.90
CA GLN A 45 16.71 -24.34 -9.24
C GLN A 45 16.60 -24.11 -7.73
N GLU A 46 15.69 -23.24 -7.31
CA GLU A 46 15.40 -22.92 -5.91
C GLU A 46 14.94 -24.15 -5.12
N ALA A 47 14.07 -24.98 -5.72
CA ALA A 47 13.59 -26.23 -5.13
C ALA A 47 14.71 -27.28 -5.02
N ILE A 48 15.59 -27.34 -6.02
CA ILE A 48 16.75 -28.25 -6.06
C ILE A 48 17.78 -27.86 -4.99
N ASP A 49 18.11 -26.56 -4.90
CA ASP A 49 19.08 -26.00 -3.96
C ASP A 49 18.52 -25.95 -2.51
N GLY A 50 17.20 -26.06 -2.37
CA GLY A 50 16.49 -25.89 -1.11
C GLY A 50 16.61 -24.46 -0.58
N SER A 51 16.74 -23.48 -1.46
CA SER A 51 16.90 -22.08 -1.09
C SER A 51 16.39 -21.10 -2.14
N VAL A 52 15.85 -19.98 -1.69
CA VAL A 52 15.45 -18.85 -2.55
C VAL A 52 16.10 -17.55 -2.09
N ASN A 53 16.41 -16.67 -3.04
CA ASN A 53 16.95 -15.33 -2.78
C ASN A 53 15.90 -14.24 -3.03
N TRP A 54 15.45 -13.58 -1.96
CA TRP A 54 14.46 -12.52 -1.95
C TRP A 54 15.09 -11.18 -1.54
N LYS A 55 15.96 -10.64 -2.40
CA LYS A 55 16.69 -9.38 -2.16
C LYS A 55 15.80 -8.15 -1.94
N PHE A 56 14.60 -8.16 -2.52
CA PHE A 56 13.67 -7.02 -2.50
C PHE A 56 12.63 -7.13 -1.38
N VAL A 57 12.56 -8.26 -0.67
CA VAL A 57 11.71 -8.41 0.51
C VAL A 57 12.52 -7.97 1.70
N ASP A 58 12.04 -6.96 2.43
CA ASP A 58 12.67 -6.55 3.69
C ASP A 58 12.45 -7.59 4.79
N GLU A 59 13.35 -7.56 5.77
CA GLU A 59 13.35 -8.54 6.86
C GLU A 59 12.06 -8.49 7.68
N ASP A 60 11.50 -7.30 7.95
CA ASP A 60 10.28 -7.13 8.74
C ASP A 60 9.06 -7.78 8.05
N THR A 61 8.94 -7.58 6.74
CA THR A 61 7.89 -8.22 5.92
C THR A 61 8.06 -9.72 5.92
N PHE A 62 9.30 -10.21 5.79
CA PHE A 62 9.58 -11.64 5.86
C PHE A 62 9.27 -12.22 7.25
N MET A 63 9.60 -11.50 8.34
CA MET A 63 9.30 -11.94 9.70
C MET A 63 7.80 -12.03 9.95
N CYS A 64 7.01 -11.11 9.40
CA CYS A 64 5.54 -11.22 9.43
C CYS A 64 5.05 -12.46 8.67
N PHE A 65 5.59 -12.73 7.48
CA PHE A 65 5.29 -13.96 6.73
C PHE A 65 5.71 -15.22 7.51
N TRP A 66 6.88 -15.20 8.13
CA TRP A 66 7.40 -16.30 8.93
C TRP A 66 6.47 -16.59 10.12
N GLN A 67 6.07 -15.57 10.88
CA GLN A 67 5.11 -15.71 11.99
C GLN A 67 3.79 -16.28 11.50
N TYR A 68 3.28 -15.77 10.37
CA TYR A 68 2.05 -16.23 9.76
C TYR A 68 2.11 -17.69 9.33
N ALA A 69 3.22 -18.13 8.72
CA ALA A 69 3.40 -19.50 8.25
C ALA A 69 3.21 -20.53 9.38
N TYR A 70 3.61 -20.19 10.61
CA TYR A 70 3.47 -21.06 11.77
C TYR A 70 2.16 -20.83 12.55
N THR A 71 1.75 -19.59 12.75
CA THR A 71 0.67 -19.26 13.70
C THR A 71 -0.67 -18.96 13.02
N GLY A 72 -0.67 -18.71 11.71
CA GLY A 72 -1.82 -18.18 10.99
C GLY A 72 -2.10 -16.69 11.25
N ASN A 73 -1.25 -16.01 12.04
CA ASN A 73 -1.32 -14.59 12.34
C ASN A 73 0.09 -13.97 12.35
N TYR A 74 0.21 -12.64 12.42
CA TYR A 74 1.49 -11.97 12.57
C TYR A 74 1.31 -10.67 13.34
N ASP A 75 2.30 -10.26 14.12
CA ASP A 75 2.27 -9.02 14.88
C ASP A 75 3.57 -8.25 14.66
N ILE A 76 3.41 -6.96 14.32
CA ILE A 76 4.53 -6.08 13.96
C ILE A 76 5.31 -5.64 15.21
N ASP A 77 4.68 -5.70 16.39
CA ASP A 77 5.28 -5.25 17.66
C ASP A 77 6.16 -6.32 18.34
N ASN A 78 6.19 -7.53 17.79
CA ASN A 78 6.96 -8.65 18.35
C ASN A 78 8.37 -8.71 17.74
N GLU A 79 9.19 -7.69 17.98
CA GLU A 79 10.65 -7.88 17.96
C GLU A 79 11.10 -8.14 19.40
N PRO A 80 11.46 -9.38 19.77
CA PRO A 80 12.30 -9.58 20.93
C PRO A 80 13.66 -8.98 20.56
N THR A 81 13.97 -7.79 21.08
CA THR A 81 15.35 -7.28 21.10
C THR A 81 16.21 -8.37 21.74
N ALA A 82 16.95 -9.12 20.93
CA ALA A 82 17.87 -10.11 21.43
C ALA A 82 18.92 -9.38 22.29
N PRO A 83 19.15 -9.80 23.55
CA PRO A 83 20.22 -9.23 24.35
C PRO A 83 21.57 -9.66 23.78
N GLY A 84 22.30 -8.72 23.20
CA GLY A 84 23.75 -8.80 23.03
C GLY A 84 24.26 -9.63 21.85
N ALA A 85 24.31 -9.03 20.67
CA ALA A 85 25.45 -9.23 19.79
C ALA A 85 26.41 -8.07 20.07
N ALA A 86 27.24 -8.26 21.10
CA ALA A 86 28.36 -7.38 21.37
C ALA A 86 29.27 -7.34 20.13
N THR A 87 29.53 -6.13 19.69
CA THR A 87 30.63 -5.75 18.81
C THR A 87 31.93 -6.32 19.37
N GLU A 88 32.53 -7.27 18.65
CA GLU A 88 33.97 -7.49 18.72
C GLU A 88 34.57 -6.96 17.42
N GLU A 89 34.89 -5.66 17.43
CA GLU A 89 36.00 -5.15 16.65
C GLU A 89 37.29 -5.60 17.35
N THR A 90 38.14 -6.39 16.70
CA THR A 90 39.60 -6.40 16.89
C THR A 90 40.27 -7.19 15.74
N THR A 91 40.76 -6.43 14.76
CA THR A 91 42.04 -6.56 14.02
C THR A 91 42.44 -7.94 13.44
N THR A 92 42.80 -8.09 12.16
CA THR A 92 43.98 -7.46 11.55
C THR A 92 44.00 -7.70 10.04
N PHE A 93 44.57 -6.71 9.38
CA PHE A 93 44.90 -6.53 7.97
C PHE A 93 45.90 -7.59 7.45
N VAL A 94 45.62 -8.20 6.28
CA VAL A 94 46.66 -8.75 5.40
C VAL A 94 46.36 -8.31 3.97
N LEU A 95 46.94 -7.17 3.57
CA LEU A 95 47.15 -6.84 2.17
C LEU A 95 48.20 -7.78 1.58
N ARG A 96 47.92 -8.33 0.40
CA ARG A 96 48.95 -8.80 -0.53
C ARG A 96 48.72 -8.14 -1.89
N ASP A 97 49.67 -7.27 -2.22
CA ASP A 97 49.90 -6.66 -3.52
C ASP A 97 49.96 -7.68 -4.67
N VAL A 98 49.32 -7.37 -5.79
CA VAL A 98 49.89 -7.60 -7.12
C VAL A 98 49.65 -6.37 -8.00
N LYS A 99 50.77 -5.90 -8.55
CA LYS A 99 51.00 -4.74 -9.42
C LYS A 99 50.16 -4.71 -10.71
N SER A 100 49.69 -3.51 -11.03
CA SER A 100 49.44 -3.02 -12.40
C SER A 100 50.75 -2.93 -13.20
N PRO A 101 50.69 -2.94 -14.55
CA PRO A 101 51.11 -1.72 -15.23
C PRO A 101 50.26 -1.33 -16.47
N ALA A 102 49.83 -0.08 -16.45
CA ALA A 102 49.86 0.98 -17.49
C ALA A 102 49.64 0.68 -18.99
N ASP A 103 48.63 1.41 -19.48
CA ASP A 103 48.30 1.99 -20.81
C ASP A 103 49.53 2.60 -21.57
N PRO A 104 49.53 2.82 -22.91
CA PRO A 104 48.77 3.93 -23.51
C PRO A 104 48.24 3.76 -24.97
N THR A 105 47.33 4.70 -25.30
CA THR A 105 47.12 5.43 -26.57
C THR A 105 46.11 4.95 -27.62
N ASP A 106 44.96 5.64 -27.59
CA ASP A 106 44.44 6.56 -28.63
C ASP A 106 44.10 6.00 -30.02
N ARG A 107 42.79 5.96 -30.34
CA ARG A 107 42.25 6.57 -31.57
C ARG A 107 40.73 6.60 -31.62
N ARG A 108 40.25 7.83 -31.66
CA ARG A 108 38.96 8.34 -32.16
C ARG A 108 38.63 7.82 -33.57
N THR A 109 37.43 7.25 -33.73
CA THR A 109 36.58 7.48 -34.91
C THR A 109 35.12 7.24 -34.54
N GLU A 110 34.31 8.24 -34.85
CA GLU A 110 32.85 8.28 -34.75
C GLU A 110 32.25 7.37 -35.83
N GLU A 111 31.17 6.64 -35.51
CA GLU A 111 30.19 6.30 -36.54
C GLU A 111 28.79 6.19 -35.93
N SER A 112 28.09 7.29 -36.11
CA SER A 112 26.65 7.48 -36.00
C SER A 112 25.91 6.65 -37.05
N VAL A 113 25.02 5.75 -36.64
CA VAL A 113 23.96 5.25 -37.53
C VAL A 113 22.71 6.09 -37.35
N ASN A 114 22.59 6.98 -38.30
CA ASN A 114 21.46 7.82 -38.65
C ASN A 114 20.35 6.93 -39.23
N LEU A 115 19.14 6.94 -38.63
CA LEU A 115 17.93 6.54 -39.35
C LEU A 115 17.01 7.74 -39.38
N GLY A 116 16.95 8.29 -40.59
CA GLY A 116 16.41 9.59 -40.91
C GLY A 116 14.90 9.66 -40.79
N TRP A 117 14.48 10.83 -40.37
CA TRP A 117 13.14 11.36 -40.53
C TRP A 117 12.92 11.81 -41.98
N GLY A 118 11.80 11.38 -42.55
CA GLY A 118 11.15 11.87 -43.76
C GLY A 118 9.79 11.17 -43.79
N GLU A 119 8.64 11.80 -44.05
CA GLU A 119 8.40 12.93 -44.91
C GLU A 119 7.05 13.56 -44.56
N LEU A 120 6.94 14.85 -44.88
CA LEU A 120 5.84 15.79 -44.64
C LEU A 120 4.53 15.37 -45.30
N ALA A 121 3.41 15.60 -44.61
CA ALA A 121 2.14 15.98 -45.24
C ALA A 121 1.17 16.62 -44.22
N GLU A 122 1.15 17.95 -44.18
CA GLU A 122 -0.01 18.80 -43.93
C GLU A 122 0.12 19.99 -44.90
N PRO A 123 -0.92 20.78 -45.25
CA PRO A 123 -2.24 20.89 -44.62
C PRO A 123 -3.41 20.90 -45.64
N THR A 124 -4.64 20.67 -45.18
CA THR A 124 -5.83 21.16 -45.88
C THR A 124 -6.95 21.48 -44.90
N GLU A 125 -7.14 22.79 -44.69
CA GLU A 125 -8.40 23.49 -44.42
C GLU A 125 -8.54 24.54 -45.55
N PRO A 126 -9.74 25.04 -45.94
CA PRO A 126 -10.73 25.61 -45.00
C PRO A 126 -12.25 25.55 -45.36
N GLU A 127 -13.06 25.81 -44.31
CA GLU A 127 -14.31 26.62 -44.22
C GLU A 127 -15.63 26.22 -44.96
N PRO A 128 -16.82 26.76 -44.58
CA PRO A 128 -17.24 27.53 -43.39
C PRO A 128 -18.60 27.10 -42.74
N GLU A 129 -18.94 27.75 -41.62
CA GLU A 129 -20.20 27.73 -40.83
C GLU A 129 -21.47 28.17 -41.62
N PRO A 130 -22.70 27.97 -41.09
CA PRO A 130 -23.31 29.02 -40.24
C PRO A 130 -24.26 28.53 -39.11
N GLU A 131 -24.27 29.26 -37.98
CA GLU A 131 -25.44 29.55 -37.12
C GLU A 131 -25.98 30.97 -37.47
N PRO A 132 -27.21 31.48 -37.10
CA PRO A 132 -27.97 31.21 -35.86
C PRO A 132 -29.54 31.23 -35.89
N GLU A 133 -30.15 30.83 -34.75
CA GLU A 133 -31.41 31.29 -34.06
C GLU A 133 -32.81 31.24 -34.76
N PRO A 134 -33.98 31.34 -34.04
CA PRO A 134 -34.24 31.54 -32.59
C PRO A 134 -35.28 30.60 -31.91
N GLU A 135 -35.44 30.76 -30.59
CA GLU A 135 -36.52 30.24 -29.73
C GLU A 135 -37.92 30.79 -30.08
N PRO A 136 -38.99 30.13 -29.57
CA PRO A 136 -40.10 30.90 -29.04
C PRO A 136 -40.40 30.60 -27.57
N GLU A 137 -40.35 31.66 -26.77
CA GLU A 137 -41.11 31.83 -25.54
C GLU A 137 -42.61 31.70 -25.84
N VAL A 138 -43.35 30.99 -24.98
CA VAL A 138 -44.79 31.23 -24.81
C VAL A 138 -45.11 31.26 -23.33
N ASP A 139 -45.53 32.44 -22.93
CA ASP A 139 -46.04 32.90 -21.65
C ASP A 139 -47.49 32.42 -21.39
N ASP A 140 -47.92 32.63 -20.15
CA ASP A 140 -49.29 32.81 -19.67
C ASP A 140 -50.20 31.59 -19.40
N GLY A 141 -50.64 31.48 -18.13
CA GLY A 141 -51.85 30.69 -17.84
C GLY A 141 -52.23 30.39 -16.39
N TRP A 142 -52.10 31.37 -15.50
CA TRP A 142 -52.69 31.55 -14.15
C TRP A 142 -53.76 30.58 -13.59
N ASP A 143 -53.58 30.32 -12.28
CA ASP A 143 -54.58 30.15 -11.20
C ASP A 143 -55.69 29.09 -11.32
N ASP A 144 -55.63 28.08 -10.43
CA ASP A 144 -56.82 27.71 -9.67
C ASP A 144 -56.48 27.37 -8.21
N TYR A 145 -57.28 27.95 -7.32
CA TYR A 145 -57.05 28.16 -5.90
C TYR A 145 -57.82 27.08 -5.11
N MET A 146 -57.21 26.41 -4.12
CA MET A 146 -57.94 25.86 -2.97
C MET A 146 -57.02 25.73 -1.74
N PRO A 147 -57.32 26.38 -0.60
CA PRO A 147 -56.46 26.37 0.57
C PRO A 147 -56.79 25.17 1.50
N MET A 148 -55.84 24.26 1.68
CA MET A 148 -55.91 23.19 2.69
C MET A 148 -55.23 23.63 4.01
N LYS A 149 -55.99 23.59 5.10
CA LYS A 149 -55.59 24.00 6.47
C LYS A 149 -54.41 23.16 7.01
N PRO A 150 -53.43 23.74 7.72
CA PRO A 150 -52.30 22.97 8.23
C PRO A 150 -52.70 22.12 9.46
N LYS A 151 -52.68 20.80 9.30
CA LYS A 151 -52.67 19.85 10.42
C LYS A 151 -51.28 19.87 11.07
N LYS A 152 -51.21 20.20 12.36
CA LYS A 152 -49.98 20.09 13.17
C LYS A 152 -49.47 18.65 13.15
N ARG A 153 -48.45 18.36 12.34
CA ARG A 153 -47.67 17.12 12.42
C ARG A 153 -46.69 17.26 13.57
N LYS A 154 -46.67 16.25 14.44
CA LYS A 154 -45.59 16.02 15.42
C LYS A 154 -44.25 16.16 14.69
N LYS A 155 -43.35 16.99 15.21
CA LYS A 155 -41.93 16.98 14.84
C LYS A 155 -41.37 15.62 15.25
N GLU A 156 -41.44 14.66 14.35
CA GLU A 156 -40.46 13.57 14.33
C GLU A 156 -39.10 14.25 14.10
N LYS A 157 -38.17 14.04 15.01
CA LYS A 157 -36.78 14.47 14.81
C LYS A 157 -36.29 13.76 13.56
N MET A 158 -36.23 14.45 12.43
CA MET A 158 -35.47 13.99 11.27
C MET A 158 -34.07 13.68 11.80
N ALA A 159 -33.67 12.42 11.73
CA ALA A 159 -32.26 12.08 11.84
C ALA A 159 -31.54 12.95 10.82
N SER A 160 -30.54 13.71 11.29
CA SER A 160 -29.69 14.49 10.39
C SER A 160 -29.14 13.55 9.33
N LEU A 161 -29.28 13.94 8.05
CA LEU A 161 -28.61 13.20 6.98
C LEU A 161 -27.13 13.10 7.32
N PRO A 162 -26.52 11.91 7.22
CA PRO A 162 -25.12 11.74 7.54
C PRO A 162 -24.29 12.67 6.67
N THR A 163 -23.28 13.30 7.28
CA THR A 163 -22.38 14.20 6.55
C THR A 163 -21.68 13.46 5.42
N LYS A 164 -21.18 14.17 4.42
CA LYS A 164 -20.55 13.52 3.26
C LYS A 164 -19.28 12.75 3.65
N GLN A 165 -18.56 13.23 4.67
CA GLN A 165 -17.45 12.52 5.32
C GLN A 165 -17.93 11.21 5.98
N GLU A 166 -19.07 11.20 6.66
CA GLU A 166 -19.64 9.99 7.27
C GLU A 166 -20.00 8.93 6.22
N ARG A 167 -20.40 9.32 5.01
CA ARG A 167 -20.67 8.38 3.91
C ARG A 167 -19.41 7.71 3.36
N LEU A 168 -18.34 8.48 3.12
CA LEU A 168 -17.06 7.91 2.70
C LEU A 168 -16.44 7.07 3.81
N TRP A 169 -16.57 7.51 5.06
CA TRP A 169 -16.14 6.72 6.19
C TRP A 169 -16.92 5.40 6.27
N ALA A 170 -18.23 5.41 6.02
CA ALA A 170 -19.02 4.19 5.94
C ALA A 170 -18.55 3.28 4.79
N LYS A 171 -18.18 3.83 3.61
CA LYS A 171 -17.56 3.06 2.51
C LYS A 171 -16.23 2.45 2.95
N LEU A 172 -15.36 3.23 3.59
CA LEU A 172 -14.08 2.76 4.11
C LEU A 172 -14.31 1.62 5.12
N VAL A 173 -15.17 1.81 6.11
CA VAL A 173 -15.51 0.78 7.11
C VAL A 173 -16.11 -0.47 6.45
N ALA A 174 -16.91 -0.31 5.41
CA ALA A 174 -17.49 -1.42 4.64
C ALA A 174 -16.46 -2.19 3.79
N LEU A 175 -15.29 -1.62 3.49
CA LEU A 175 -14.21 -2.32 2.77
C LEU A 175 -13.53 -3.41 3.59
N ARG A 176 -13.78 -3.50 4.91
CA ARG A 176 -13.23 -4.56 5.75
C ARG A 176 -13.56 -5.93 5.13
N ARG A 177 -12.54 -6.71 4.79
CA ARG A 177 -12.72 -8.05 4.23
C ARG A 177 -13.16 -8.98 5.36
N THR A 178 -14.41 -9.41 5.38
CA THR A 178 -14.89 -10.32 6.43
C THR A 178 -14.22 -11.68 6.27
N SER A 179 -13.25 -11.96 7.14
CA SER A 179 -12.69 -13.30 7.32
C SER A 179 -13.36 -13.91 8.55
N ASN A 180 -13.94 -15.10 8.42
CA ASN A 180 -14.45 -15.88 9.55
C ASN A 180 -13.26 -16.38 10.40
N SER A 181 -12.71 -15.53 11.25
CA SER A 181 -11.88 -15.93 12.37
C SER A 181 -11.85 -14.79 13.38
N GLN A 182 -12.60 -14.99 14.45
CA GLN A 182 -12.66 -14.12 15.60
C GLN A 182 -11.45 -14.47 16.48
N GLU A 183 -10.53 -13.53 16.66
CA GLU A 183 -9.85 -13.22 17.94
C GLU A 183 -8.67 -12.27 17.69
N ALA A 184 -8.73 -11.10 18.31
CA ALA A 184 -7.55 -10.32 18.66
C ALA A 184 -7.79 -9.73 20.06
N SER A 185 -6.83 -10.06 20.92
CA SER A 185 -6.79 -9.82 22.34
C SER A 185 -6.66 -8.34 22.69
N GLN A 186 -7.36 -7.95 23.75
CA GLN A 186 -7.14 -6.71 24.47
C GLN A 186 -5.82 -6.78 25.26
N SER A 187 -5.01 -5.71 25.23
CA SER A 187 -4.08 -5.43 26.33
C SER A 187 -3.83 -3.93 26.52
N HIS A 188 -3.31 -3.61 27.70
CA HIS A 188 -3.58 -2.45 28.55
C HIS A 188 -2.87 -1.11 28.22
N MET A 189 -3.49 -0.04 28.71
CA MET A 189 -2.97 1.32 28.91
C MET A 189 -1.81 1.41 29.92
N ALA A 190 -0.78 2.23 29.63
CA ALA A 190 -0.12 3.13 30.61
C ALA A 190 0.90 4.11 29.96
N GLY A 191 0.89 5.39 30.41
CA GLY A 191 1.97 6.38 30.24
C GLY A 191 1.70 7.45 29.16
N ARG A 192 1.59 8.74 29.53
CA ARG A 192 0.90 9.77 28.71
C ARG A 192 1.75 10.97 28.28
N ALA A 193 3.08 10.89 28.23
CA ALA A 193 3.89 12.02 27.74
C ALA A 193 5.10 11.59 26.89
N ASP A 194 5.95 10.67 27.37
CA ASP A 194 7.05 10.11 26.56
C ASP A 194 6.61 9.00 25.59
N MET A 195 5.29 8.74 25.55
CA MET A 195 4.61 7.70 24.80
C MET A 195 4.19 8.22 23.42
N GLU A 196 3.79 9.49 23.29
CA GLU A 196 3.21 10.06 22.06
C GLU A 196 4.20 10.11 20.88
N SER A 197 5.47 10.44 21.13
CA SER A 197 6.50 10.42 20.07
C SER A 197 6.87 8.99 19.62
N ARG A 198 6.75 8.00 20.53
CA ARG A 198 7.03 6.58 20.23
C ARG A 198 5.85 5.91 19.56
N THR A 199 4.63 6.19 19.99
CA THR A 199 3.40 5.64 19.41
C THR A 199 3.14 6.19 18.01
N ALA A 200 3.48 7.45 17.74
CA ALA A 200 3.39 8.01 16.39
C ALA A 200 4.37 7.30 15.43
N SER A 201 5.64 7.15 15.80
CA SER A 201 6.65 6.43 14.99
C SER A 201 6.27 4.96 14.81
N GLN A 202 5.74 4.32 15.84
CA GLN A 202 5.33 2.92 15.80
C GLN A 202 4.08 2.73 14.92
N ALA A 203 3.10 3.64 15.01
CA ALA A 203 1.94 3.65 14.13
C ALA A 203 2.33 3.93 12.66
N THR A 204 3.34 4.78 12.42
CA THR A 204 3.85 5.01 11.05
C THR A 204 4.48 3.76 10.44
N GLY A 205 5.26 3.00 11.22
CA GLY A 205 5.86 1.74 10.77
C GLY A 205 4.81 0.66 10.53
N GLN A 206 3.79 0.58 11.40
CA GLN A 206 2.76 -0.46 11.31
C GLN A 206 1.94 -0.40 10.02
N LEU A 207 1.54 0.80 9.58
CA LEU A 207 0.79 0.99 8.33
C LEU A 207 1.55 0.46 7.11
N LEU A 208 2.81 0.89 6.98
CA LEU A 208 3.65 0.51 5.85
C LEU A 208 3.94 -1.00 5.88
N SER A 209 4.21 -1.56 7.07
CA SER A 209 4.45 -2.99 7.23
C SER A 209 3.23 -3.84 6.83
N HIS A 210 2.01 -3.46 7.24
CA HIS A 210 0.80 -4.17 6.79
C HIS A 210 0.62 -4.12 5.27
N ALA A 211 0.89 -2.97 4.64
CA ALA A 211 0.81 -2.82 3.19
C ALA A 211 1.87 -3.65 2.45
N LYS A 212 3.11 -3.71 2.96
CA LYS A 212 4.17 -4.56 2.39
C LYS A 212 3.83 -6.04 2.50
N VAL A 213 3.31 -6.50 3.64
CA VAL A 213 2.82 -7.87 3.81
C VAL A 213 1.66 -8.16 2.86
N TYR A 214 0.77 -7.20 2.64
CA TYR A 214 -0.32 -7.32 1.68
C TYR A 214 0.19 -7.53 0.25
N VAL A 215 1.12 -6.66 -0.22
CA VAL A 215 1.73 -6.78 -1.56
C VAL A 215 2.49 -8.10 -1.70
N PHE A 216 3.25 -8.49 -0.68
CA PHE A 216 3.95 -9.78 -0.65
C PHE A 216 2.97 -10.96 -0.78
N ALA A 217 1.90 -10.95 0.02
CA ALA A 217 0.91 -12.01 0.02
C ALA A 217 0.18 -12.11 -1.34
N ASP A 218 -0.09 -10.97 -1.98
CA ASP A 218 -0.67 -10.90 -3.31
C ASP A 218 0.26 -11.50 -4.37
N CYS A 219 1.54 -11.12 -4.35
CA CYS A 219 2.56 -11.64 -5.26
C CYS A 219 2.68 -13.17 -5.22
N TYR A 220 2.53 -13.77 -4.03
CA TYR A 220 2.59 -15.23 -3.84
C TYR A 220 1.22 -15.91 -3.79
N GLY A 221 0.12 -15.18 -3.98
CA GLY A 221 -1.24 -15.71 -3.98
C GLY A 221 -1.68 -16.34 -2.65
N ILE A 222 -1.21 -15.81 -1.51
CA ILE A 222 -1.54 -16.30 -0.17
C ILE A 222 -2.84 -15.64 0.30
N VAL A 223 -3.97 -16.07 -0.27
CA VAL A 223 -5.29 -15.41 -0.10
C VAL A 223 -5.67 -15.11 1.37
N PRO A 224 -5.47 -16.00 2.35
CA PRO A 224 -5.83 -15.68 3.72
C PRO A 224 -4.90 -14.64 4.35
N LEU A 225 -3.62 -14.56 3.94
CA LEU A 225 -2.70 -13.51 4.38
C LEU A 225 -3.00 -12.17 3.70
N ILE A 226 -3.41 -12.16 2.42
CA ILE A 226 -3.93 -10.96 1.73
C ILE A 226 -5.09 -10.38 2.54
N THR A 227 -6.04 -11.24 2.93
CA THR A 227 -7.21 -10.84 3.71
C THR A 227 -6.83 -10.32 5.09
N LEU A 228 -5.96 -11.04 5.80
CA LEU A 228 -5.50 -10.66 7.14
C LEU A 228 -4.76 -9.32 7.13
N SER A 229 -3.79 -9.16 6.23
CA SER A 229 -2.99 -7.93 6.13
C SER A 229 -3.83 -6.72 5.72
N PHE A 230 -4.79 -6.89 4.81
CA PHE A 230 -5.74 -5.84 4.46
C PHE A 230 -6.57 -5.40 5.67
N ASN A 231 -7.07 -6.36 6.46
CA ASN A 231 -7.87 -6.06 7.64
C ASN A 231 -7.07 -5.36 8.74
N LYS A 232 -5.83 -5.80 8.98
CA LYS A 232 -4.95 -5.13 9.94
C LYS A 232 -4.59 -3.72 9.47
N LEU A 233 -4.29 -3.53 8.18
CA LEU A 233 -4.09 -2.19 7.61
C LEU A 233 -5.33 -1.30 7.79
N HIS A 234 -6.51 -1.84 7.48
CA HIS A 234 -7.78 -1.14 7.65
C HIS A 234 -7.99 -0.70 9.10
N GLU A 235 -7.77 -1.60 10.07
CA GLU A 235 -7.86 -1.29 11.50
C GLU A 235 -6.84 -0.22 11.92
N SER A 236 -5.59 -0.30 11.44
CA SER A 236 -4.57 0.71 11.70
C SER A 236 -4.94 2.08 11.11
N LEU A 237 -5.52 2.13 9.91
CA LEU A 237 -6.03 3.38 9.31
C LEU A 237 -7.19 3.94 10.13
N VAL A 238 -8.10 3.07 10.59
CA VAL A 238 -9.21 3.48 11.46
C VAL A 238 -8.71 4.09 12.76
N ASN A 239 -7.72 3.45 13.39
CA ASN A 239 -7.10 3.96 14.62
C ASN A 239 -6.34 5.27 14.38
N LEU A 240 -5.67 5.42 13.23
CA LEU A 240 -5.01 6.67 12.84
C LEU A 240 -6.01 7.83 12.78
N ASN A 241 -7.19 7.60 12.19
CA ASN A 241 -8.23 8.63 12.10
C ASN A 241 -8.73 9.09 13.48
N LEU A 242 -8.88 8.15 14.42
CA LEU A 242 -9.47 8.40 15.72
C LEU A 242 -8.48 9.02 16.73
N TYR A 243 -7.20 8.67 16.65
CA TYR A 243 -6.24 8.93 17.73
C TYR A 243 -4.99 9.68 17.30
N ALA A 244 -4.62 9.67 16.01
CA ALA A 244 -3.34 10.24 15.61
C ALA A 244 -3.45 11.73 15.28
N GLU A 245 -2.52 12.52 15.80
CA GLU A 245 -2.38 13.93 15.45
C GLU A 245 -1.65 14.11 14.11
N SER A 246 -0.68 13.24 13.83
CA SER A 246 0.15 13.27 12.63
C SER A 246 -0.31 12.27 11.56
N LEU A 247 -0.27 12.70 10.29
CA LEU A 247 -0.50 11.85 9.12
C LEU A 247 0.79 11.47 8.38
N ALA A 248 1.97 11.72 8.95
CA ALA A 248 3.24 11.44 8.28
C ALA A 248 3.36 9.98 7.82
N GLY A 249 3.01 9.02 8.68
CA GLY A 249 3.04 7.59 8.33
C GLY A 249 2.07 7.21 7.22
N PHE A 250 0.92 7.87 7.17
CA PHE A 250 -0.03 7.68 6.09
C PHE A 250 0.52 8.23 4.76
N VAL A 251 1.18 9.39 4.76
CA VAL A 251 1.82 9.93 3.56
C VAL A 251 2.91 8.99 3.04
N THR A 252 3.70 8.37 3.93
CA THR A 252 4.68 7.33 3.55
C THR A 252 4.02 6.09 2.95
N LEU A 253 2.90 5.62 3.53
CA LEU A 253 2.10 4.53 2.95
C LEU A 253 1.58 4.90 1.55
N MET A 254 1.10 6.13 1.39
CA MET A 254 0.59 6.63 0.11
C MET A 254 1.70 6.69 -0.94
N GLN A 255 2.87 7.22 -0.58
CA GLN A 255 4.05 7.22 -1.45
C GLN A 255 4.40 5.80 -1.90
N TYR A 256 4.50 4.85 -0.97
CA TYR A 256 4.77 3.44 -1.27
C TYR A 256 3.81 2.85 -2.31
N CYS A 257 2.50 3.17 -2.23
CA CYS A 257 1.50 2.63 -3.15
C CYS A 257 1.64 3.14 -4.60
N TYR A 258 2.32 4.27 -4.82
CA TYR A 258 2.53 4.86 -6.14
C TYR A 258 3.96 4.71 -6.67
N GLU A 259 4.93 4.42 -5.82
CA GLU A 259 6.30 4.06 -6.21
C GLU A 259 6.47 2.57 -6.52
N THR A 260 5.58 1.72 -6.00
CA THR A 260 5.62 0.27 -6.21
C THR A 260 4.39 -0.20 -7.01
N PRO A 261 4.45 -1.37 -7.69
CA PRO A 261 3.30 -1.96 -8.36
C PRO A 261 2.30 -2.53 -7.32
N ALA A 262 1.71 -1.66 -6.51
CA ALA A 262 0.73 -2.01 -5.50
C ALA A 262 -0.60 -2.46 -6.14
N PRO A 263 -1.28 -3.49 -5.60
CA PRO A 263 -2.59 -3.90 -6.08
C PRO A 263 -3.64 -2.79 -5.95
N GLU A 264 -4.62 -2.80 -6.85
CA GLU A 264 -5.62 -1.72 -6.94
C GLU A 264 -6.45 -1.58 -5.66
N ASP A 265 -6.80 -2.68 -5.01
CA ASP A 265 -7.53 -2.67 -3.75
C ASP A 265 -6.79 -1.94 -2.62
N LEU A 266 -5.44 -2.03 -2.61
CA LEU A 266 -4.60 -1.31 -1.65
C LEU A 266 -4.59 0.19 -1.96
N LYS A 267 -4.49 0.57 -3.24
CA LYS A 267 -4.60 1.98 -3.65
C LYS A 267 -5.96 2.55 -3.29
N ASN A 268 -7.03 1.80 -3.55
CA ASN A 268 -8.40 2.21 -3.27
C ASN A 268 -8.63 2.56 -1.80
N ILE A 269 -8.21 1.70 -0.85
CA ILE A 269 -8.37 2.00 0.58
C ILE A 269 -7.54 3.23 1.00
N VAL A 270 -6.34 3.39 0.46
CA VAL A 270 -5.47 4.55 0.75
C VAL A 270 -6.08 5.83 0.20
N VAL A 271 -6.52 5.85 -1.07
CA VAL A 271 -7.15 7.02 -1.70
C VAL A 271 -8.46 7.40 -1.00
N LEU A 272 -9.27 6.42 -0.61
CA LEU A 272 -10.50 6.68 0.15
C LEU A 272 -10.21 7.29 1.52
N PHE A 273 -9.19 6.79 2.22
CA PHE A 273 -8.76 7.38 3.48
C PHE A 273 -8.24 8.81 3.28
N ALA A 274 -7.43 9.04 2.23
CA ALA A 274 -6.91 10.35 1.91
C ALA A 274 -8.02 11.36 1.59
N ALA A 275 -9.06 10.95 0.85
CA ALA A 275 -10.21 11.78 0.58
C ALA A 275 -11.02 12.12 1.85
N CYS A 276 -11.12 11.18 2.80
CA CYS A 276 -11.74 11.43 4.11
C CYS A 276 -10.99 12.51 4.90
N GLU A 277 -9.65 12.49 4.87
CA GLU A 277 -8.79 13.36 5.68
C GLU A 277 -8.11 14.49 4.87
N VAL A 278 -8.65 14.84 3.71
CA VAL A 278 -8.00 15.78 2.77
C VAL A 278 -7.78 17.17 3.39
N GLU A 279 -8.65 17.63 4.30
CA GLU A 279 -8.52 18.90 5.02
C GLU A 279 -7.26 18.96 5.91
N ARG A 280 -6.83 17.80 6.41
CA ARG A 280 -5.59 17.65 7.20
C ARG A 280 -4.40 17.44 6.27
N LEU A 281 -4.55 16.58 5.25
CA LEU A 281 -3.47 16.26 4.31
C LEU A 281 -2.99 17.47 3.52
N ARG A 282 -3.89 18.37 3.10
CA ARG A 282 -3.52 19.60 2.38
C ARG A 282 -2.60 20.56 3.16
N LYS A 283 -2.40 20.34 4.47
CA LYS A 283 -1.48 21.14 5.29
C LYS A 283 -0.09 20.49 5.37
N ASN A 284 0.07 19.27 4.86
CA ASN A 284 1.30 18.51 4.90
C ASN A 284 2.07 18.74 3.59
N LYS A 285 3.23 19.38 3.68
CA LYS A 285 4.08 19.65 2.52
C LYS A 285 4.52 18.38 1.79
N GLN A 286 4.82 17.30 2.50
CA GLN A 286 5.21 16.03 1.86
C GLN A 286 4.08 15.47 0.98
N PHE A 287 2.82 15.72 1.36
CA PHE A 287 1.68 15.30 0.55
C PHE A 287 1.53 16.16 -0.72
N GLU A 288 1.77 17.47 -0.62
CA GLU A 288 1.80 18.36 -1.80
C GLU A 288 2.90 17.95 -2.78
N ASP A 289 4.14 17.76 -2.28
CA ASP A 289 5.29 17.32 -3.08
C ASP A 289 4.97 15.98 -3.80
N LEU A 290 4.25 15.07 -3.13
CA LEU A 290 3.87 13.76 -3.66
C LEU A 290 2.81 13.85 -4.77
N LEU A 291 1.84 14.75 -4.65
CA LEU A 291 0.84 15.02 -5.69
C LEU A 291 1.47 15.61 -6.96
N GLU A 292 2.47 16.48 -6.80
CA GLU A 292 3.22 17.06 -7.91
C GLU A 292 4.09 16.00 -8.62
N ALA A 293 4.69 15.09 -7.86
CA ALA A 293 5.53 14.02 -8.40
C ALA A 293 4.74 12.93 -9.14
N HIS A 294 3.51 12.63 -8.73
CA HIS A 294 2.73 11.50 -9.24
C HIS A 294 1.38 11.92 -9.84
N ALA A 295 1.34 12.18 -11.15
CA ALA A 295 0.11 12.59 -11.85
C ALA A 295 -1.08 11.61 -11.66
N GLN A 296 -0.82 10.30 -11.58
CA GLN A 296 -1.85 9.29 -11.33
C GLN A 296 -2.49 9.48 -9.94
N MET A 297 -1.70 9.84 -8.93
CA MET A 297 -2.20 10.12 -7.58
C MET A 297 -3.14 11.31 -7.57
N GLY A 298 -2.79 12.39 -8.28
CA GLY A 298 -3.66 13.56 -8.45
C GLY A 298 -4.99 13.21 -9.09
N ARG A 299 -4.98 12.36 -10.12
CA ARG A 299 -6.20 11.86 -10.78
C ARG A 299 -7.08 11.06 -9.82
N ASP A 300 -6.51 10.09 -9.09
CA ASP A 300 -7.27 9.23 -8.18
C ASP A 300 -7.86 10.05 -7.02
N MET A 301 -7.07 10.99 -6.48
CA MET A 301 -7.52 11.92 -5.45
C MET A 301 -8.63 12.86 -5.94
N PHE A 302 -8.56 13.36 -7.17
CA PHE A 302 -9.59 14.22 -7.74
C PHE A 302 -10.95 13.53 -7.73
N TRP A 303 -11.02 12.29 -8.26
CA TRP A 303 -12.27 11.53 -8.31
C TRP A 303 -12.77 11.17 -6.91
N ALA A 304 -11.88 10.75 -6.00
CA ALA A 304 -12.29 10.39 -4.64
C ALA A 304 -12.79 11.59 -3.82
N VAL A 305 -12.21 12.78 -4.03
CA VAL A 305 -12.70 14.02 -3.41
C VAL A 305 -13.99 14.50 -4.06
N LEU A 306 -14.16 14.34 -5.38
CA LEU A 306 -15.41 14.68 -6.06
C LEU A 306 -16.57 13.80 -5.57
N ASP A 307 -16.34 12.49 -5.42
CA ASP A 307 -17.28 11.54 -4.80
C ASP A 307 -17.68 11.94 -3.37
N ARG A 308 -16.84 12.73 -2.68
CA ARG A 308 -17.15 13.30 -1.37
C ARG A 308 -18.04 14.54 -1.45
N LEU A 309 -17.99 15.28 -2.56
CA LEU A 309 -18.69 16.54 -2.74
C LEU A 309 -20.09 16.36 -3.33
N GLU A 310 -20.40 15.21 -3.91
CA GLU A 310 -21.73 14.83 -4.42
C GLU A 310 -22.62 14.25 -3.31
#